data_AF-A0A822F5A3-F1
#
_entry.id   AF-A0A822F5A3-F1
#
_cell.length_a   1.000
_cell.length_b   1.000
_cell.length_c   1.000
_cell.angle_alpha   90.00
_cell.angle_beta   90.00
_cell.angle_gamma   90.00
#
_symmetry.space_group_name_H-M   'P 1'
#
loop_
_entity.id
_entity.type
_entity.pdbx_description
1 polymer ?
#
loop_
_entity_poly.entity_id
_entity_poly.type
_entity_poly.pdbx_seq_one_letter_code
_entity_poly.pdbx_strand_id
1 'polypeptide(L)'
;QQTSCTEPLPISENKCEKLKSCQHHICDLICHPRECQPCVQLIKQTCLSHGTEREVLCTNETGGTKTFTCGESCGKLLLCGHHRCTKTCHDGPCPDCLSLPENCKTCTCGKTIMDNQQRSSCIDPV
;
A
#
# COMPACT_ATOMS: atom_id res chain seq x y z
N GLN A 1 -25.38 -13.27 29.73
CA GLN A 1 -25.99 -14.26 28.83
C GLN A 1 -25.26 -14.16 27.50
N GLN A 2 -24.29 -15.05 27.27
CA GLN A 2 -23.54 -15.16 26.00
C GLN A 2 -23.82 -16.57 25.47
N THR A 3 -24.87 -16.73 24.70
CA THR A 3 -25.25 -18.04 24.12
C THR A 3 -24.43 -18.26 22.87
N SER A 4 -23.22 -18.78 23.06
CA SER A 4 -22.39 -19.33 21.97
C SER A 4 -23.16 -20.44 21.25
N CYS A 5 -23.20 -20.38 19.92
CA CYS A 5 -23.90 -21.29 19.00
C CYS A 5 -23.32 -22.72 19.02
N THR A 6 -23.40 -23.42 20.16
CA THR A 6 -22.64 -24.65 20.41
C THR A 6 -23.50 -25.89 20.68
N GLU A 7 -24.83 -25.84 20.46
CA GLU A 7 -25.70 -26.99 20.80
C GLU A 7 -26.67 -27.43 19.69
N PRO A 8 -27.02 -28.74 19.65
CA PRO A 8 -27.77 -29.38 18.57
C PRO A 8 -29.28 -29.15 18.68
N LEU A 9 -29.69 -27.89 18.63
CA LEU A 9 -31.09 -27.44 18.53
C LEU A 9 -31.29 -26.71 17.20
N PRO A 10 -32.52 -26.64 16.65
CA PRO A 10 -32.78 -26.08 15.32
C PRO A 10 -32.12 -24.71 15.21
N ILE A 11 -31.33 -24.55 14.15
CA ILE A 11 -30.52 -23.37 13.84
C ILE A 11 -31.31 -22.12 14.21
N SER A 12 -30.91 -21.49 15.32
CA SER A 12 -31.56 -20.31 15.87
C SER A 12 -31.66 -19.24 14.77
N GLU A 13 -32.79 -18.53 14.71
CA GLU A 13 -33.03 -17.38 13.80
C GLU A 13 -32.07 -16.19 14.06
N ASN A 14 -31.12 -16.34 14.97
CA ASN A 14 -30.11 -15.34 15.28
C ASN A 14 -29.05 -15.24 14.17
N LYS A 15 -28.58 -14.01 13.93
CA LYS A 15 -27.43 -13.74 13.06
C LYS A 15 -26.17 -14.40 13.60
N CYS A 16 -25.31 -14.85 12.71
CA CYS A 16 -24.02 -15.40 13.02
C CYS A 16 -23.08 -14.28 13.50
N GLU A 17 -22.64 -14.32 14.76
CA GLU A 17 -21.75 -13.29 15.31
C GLU A 17 -20.26 -13.55 14.99
N LYS A 18 -19.96 -14.54 14.15
CA LYS A 18 -18.57 -14.90 13.80
C LYS A 18 -18.00 -13.95 12.76
N LEU A 19 -16.70 -13.65 12.88
CA LEU A 19 -15.96 -12.96 11.82
C LEU A 19 -15.84 -13.85 10.58
N LYS A 20 -15.99 -13.23 9.41
CA LYS A 20 -15.69 -13.81 8.10
C LYS A 20 -14.18 -14.10 8.01
N SER A 21 -13.76 -14.91 7.03
CA SER A 21 -12.34 -15.26 6.81
C SER A 21 -11.42 -14.04 6.63
N CYS A 22 -11.97 -12.90 6.19
CA CYS A 22 -11.24 -11.64 6.09
C CYS A 22 -10.89 -10.99 7.43
N GLN A 23 -11.45 -11.43 8.57
CA GLN A 23 -11.26 -10.85 9.92
C GLN A 23 -11.68 -9.38 10.12
N HIS A 24 -12.17 -8.71 9.08
CA HIS A 24 -12.64 -7.31 9.15
C HIS A 24 -14.17 -7.16 9.13
N HIS A 25 -14.90 -8.22 8.77
CA HIS A 25 -16.35 -8.20 8.60
C HIS A 25 -17.03 -9.34 9.36
N ILE A 26 -18.19 -9.07 9.95
CA ILE A 26 -19.01 -10.04 10.67
C ILE A 26 -19.90 -10.80 9.68
N CYS A 27 -20.21 -12.06 9.98
CA CYS A 27 -21.09 -12.86 9.16
C CYS A 27 -22.54 -12.35 9.20
N ASP A 28 -23.07 -11.85 8.08
CA ASP A 28 -24.47 -11.38 8.04
C ASP A 28 -25.50 -12.50 7.82
N LEU A 29 -25.06 -13.76 7.78
CA LEU A 29 -25.95 -14.91 7.63
C LEU A 29 -26.53 -15.31 8.99
N ILE A 30 -27.68 -15.99 8.98
CA ILE A 30 -28.17 -16.70 10.17
C ILE A 30 -27.16 -17.75 10.65
N CYS A 31 -27.29 -18.20 11.90
CA CYS A 31 -26.50 -19.31 12.41
C CYS A 31 -26.45 -20.45 11.40
N HIS A 32 -25.25 -21.00 11.18
CA HIS A 32 -25.04 -22.05 10.20
C HIS A 32 -24.01 -23.06 10.72
N PRO A 33 -24.16 -24.36 10.38
CA PRO A 33 -23.27 -25.41 10.88
C PRO A 33 -21.91 -25.46 10.16
N ARG A 34 -21.81 -24.86 8.97
CA ARG A 34 -20.59 -24.83 8.14
C ARG A 34 -19.69 -23.66 8.52
N GLU A 35 -18.49 -23.62 7.94
CA GLU A 35 -17.64 -22.43 7.98
C GLU A 35 -18.32 -21.21 7.35
N CYS A 36 -17.93 -20.01 7.79
CA CYS A 36 -18.44 -18.76 7.22
C CYS A 36 -17.91 -18.60 5.80
N GLN A 37 -18.79 -18.24 4.87
CA GLN A 37 -18.35 -17.90 3.50
C GLN A 37 -17.33 -16.76 3.49
N PRO A 38 -16.43 -16.70 2.49
CA PRO A 38 -15.48 -15.60 2.35
C PRO A 38 -16.19 -14.25 2.20
N CYS A 39 -15.45 -13.18 2.47
CA CYS A 39 -15.98 -11.83 2.31
C CYS A 39 -16.08 -11.47 0.83
N VAL A 40 -17.21 -10.86 0.45
CA VAL A 40 -17.50 -10.39 -0.92
C VAL A 40 -17.65 -8.87 -0.99
N GLN A 41 -17.32 -8.16 0.10
CA GLN A 41 -17.39 -6.71 0.13
C GLN A 41 -16.26 -6.12 -0.72
N LEU A 42 -16.57 -5.10 -1.51
CA LEU A 42 -15.57 -4.30 -2.22
C LEU A 42 -15.04 -3.22 -1.28
N ILE A 43 -13.73 -3.06 -1.22
CA ILE A 43 -13.07 -2.00 -0.47
C ILE A 43 -12.34 -1.07 -1.42
N LYS A 44 -12.36 0.22 -1.10
CA LYS A 44 -11.65 1.25 -1.85
C LYS A 44 -10.23 1.39 -1.34
N GLN A 45 -9.27 1.38 -2.27
CA GLN A 45 -7.86 1.59 -1.97
C GLN A 45 -7.31 2.75 -2.80
N THR A 46 -6.45 3.56 -2.20
CA THR A 46 -5.84 4.73 -2.85
C THR A 46 -4.35 4.49 -3.10
N CYS A 47 -3.87 4.84 -4.29
CA CYS A 47 -2.46 4.73 -4.65
C CYS A 47 -1.63 5.68 -3.78
N LEU A 48 -0.57 5.14 -3.19
CA LEU A 48 0.35 5.87 -2.32
C LEU A 48 1.06 7.03 -3.04
N SER A 49 1.24 6.92 -4.36
CA SER A 49 2.03 7.88 -5.14
C SER A 49 1.21 8.89 -5.92
N HIS A 50 0.08 8.47 -6.48
CA HIS A 50 -0.67 9.27 -7.45
C HIS A 50 -2.07 9.63 -7.00
N GLY A 51 -2.56 9.07 -5.89
CA GLY A 51 -3.92 9.30 -5.41
C GLY A 51 -5.01 8.62 -6.25
N THR A 52 -4.64 7.81 -7.24
CA THR A 52 -5.60 7.01 -8.03
C THR A 52 -6.27 5.97 -7.15
N GLU A 53 -7.54 5.69 -7.43
CA GLU A 53 -8.36 4.82 -6.58
C GLU A 53 -8.68 3.51 -7.31
N ARG A 54 -8.78 2.42 -6.56
CA ARG A 54 -9.26 1.13 -7.06
C ARG A 54 -10.22 0.48 -6.08
N GLU A 55 -11.07 -0.38 -6.59
CA GLU A 55 -11.95 -1.23 -5.79
C GLU A 55 -11.49 -2.68 -5.93
N VAL A 56 -11.28 -3.34 -4.79
CA VAL A 56 -10.86 -4.74 -4.74
C VAL A 56 -11.72 -5.50 -3.75
N LEU A 57 -11.83 -6.82 -3.92
CA LEU A 57 -12.52 -7.66 -2.95
C LEU A 57 -11.78 -7.64 -1.60
N CYS A 58 -12.55 -7.58 -0.52
CA CYS A 58 -12.06 -7.73 0.84
C CYS A 58 -11.64 -9.18 1.07
N THR A 59 -10.35 -9.37 1.33
CA THR A 59 -9.76 -10.65 1.71
C THR A 59 -9.05 -10.49 3.06
N ASN A 60 -8.44 -11.55 3.56
CA ASN A 60 -7.60 -11.45 4.75
C ASN A 60 -6.43 -10.46 4.55
N GLU A 61 -5.87 -10.40 3.34
CA GLU A 61 -4.73 -9.55 3.03
C GLU A 61 -5.14 -8.11 2.72
N THR A 62 -6.23 -7.93 1.95
CA THR A 62 -6.65 -6.60 1.48
C THR A 62 -7.56 -5.88 2.45
N GLY A 63 -8.30 -6.60 3.31
CA GLY A 63 -9.40 -6.06 4.11
C GLY A 63 -9.04 -4.90 5.06
N GLY A 64 -7.78 -4.84 5.50
CA GLY A 64 -7.26 -3.77 6.35
C GLY A 64 -6.48 -2.70 5.60
N THR A 65 -6.23 -2.88 4.30
CA THR A 65 -5.33 -2.02 3.53
C THR A 65 -6.12 -0.96 2.78
N LYS A 66 -5.99 0.31 3.21
CA LYS A 66 -6.60 1.47 2.52
C LYS A 66 -5.77 2.00 1.35
N THR A 67 -4.52 1.58 1.24
CA THR A 67 -3.56 2.10 0.26
C THR A 67 -2.91 0.99 -0.54
N PHE A 68 -2.38 1.31 -1.72
CA PHE A 68 -1.68 0.34 -2.54
C PHE A 68 -0.55 0.96 -3.37
N THR A 69 0.33 0.12 -3.89
CA THR A 69 1.32 0.48 -4.91
C THR A 69 0.83 0.05 -6.30
N CYS A 70 0.73 0.99 -7.25
CA CYS A 70 0.20 0.71 -8.59
C CYS A 70 1.23 0.09 -9.55
N GLY A 71 2.51 0.04 -9.17
CA GLY A 71 3.61 -0.44 -10.02
C GLY A 71 4.13 0.59 -11.04
N GLU A 72 3.40 1.68 -11.29
CA GLU A 72 3.86 2.78 -12.16
C GLU A 72 4.99 3.59 -11.52
N SER A 73 5.70 4.42 -12.28
CA SER A 73 6.72 5.32 -11.72
C SER A 73 6.12 6.28 -10.70
N CYS A 74 6.75 6.42 -9.53
CA CYS A 74 6.29 7.24 -8.42
C CYS A 74 6.03 8.70 -8.82
N GLY A 75 6.96 9.34 -9.55
CA GLY A 75 6.76 10.67 -10.14
C GLY A 75 6.63 11.85 -9.16
N LYS A 76 6.65 11.58 -7.85
CA LYS A 76 6.67 12.61 -6.78
C LYS A 76 7.88 13.51 -6.91
N LEU A 77 7.72 14.79 -6.61
CA LEU A 77 8.83 15.73 -6.56
C LEU A 77 9.75 15.37 -5.38
N LEU A 78 11.03 15.18 -5.64
CA LEU A 78 12.04 14.90 -4.62
C LEU A 78 12.29 16.15 -3.77
N LEU A 79 12.87 15.96 -2.58
CA LEU A 79 13.17 17.05 -1.63
C LEU A 79 14.06 18.15 -2.23
N CYS A 80 14.87 17.82 -3.24
CA CYS A 80 15.66 18.80 -3.98
C CYS A 80 14.84 19.82 -4.78
N GLY A 81 13.52 19.64 -4.94
CA GLY A 81 12.62 20.57 -5.63
C GLY A 81 12.68 20.55 -7.16
N HIS A 82 13.67 19.88 -7.76
CA HIS A 82 13.90 19.91 -9.22
C HIS A 82 13.68 18.56 -9.91
N HIS A 83 13.94 17.46 -9.23
CA HIS A 83 13.87 16.12 -9.81
C HIS A 83 12.65 15.35 -9.31
N ARG A 84 12.11 14.47 -10.16
CA ARG A 84 11.01 13.57 -9.82
C ARG A 84 11.54 12.17 -9.49
N CYS A 85 10.88 11.49 -8.56
CA CYS A 85 11.19 10.12 -8.20
C CYS A 85 10.96 9.19 -9.41
N THR A 86 12.02 8.50 -9.84
CA THR A 86 12.01 7.56 -10.96
C THR A 86 11.82 6.10 -10.53
N LYS A 87 11.72 5.85 -9.21
CA LYS A 87 11.41 4.51 -8.68
C LYS A 87 9.97 4.13 -9.01
N THR A 88 9.70 2.83 -9.06
CA THR A 88 8.33 2.29 -9.08
C THR A 88 7.57 2.75 -7.84
N CYS A 89 6.24 2.84 -7.94
CA CYS A 89 5.37 3.24 -6.85
C CYS A 89 5.69 2.37 -5.64
N HIS A 90 6.07 3.04 -4.56
CA HIS A 90 6.61 2.41 -3.37
C HIS A 90 5.88 2.93 -2.14
N ASP A 91 5.98 2.15 -1.08
CA ASP A 91 5.63 2.61 0.26
C ASP A 91 6.79 3.44 0.86
N GLY A 92 6.46 4.39 1.73
CA GLY A 92 7.45 5.22 2.41
C GLY A 92 8.01 6.41 1.61
N PRO A 93 9.05 7.09 2.15
CA PRO A 93 9.64 8.29 1.56
C PRO A 93 10.39 8.00 0.26
N CYS A 94 10.43 8.97 -0.64
CA CYS A 94 11.24 8.89 -1.85
C CYS A 94 12.73 8.92 -1.50
N PRO A 95 13.59 8.23 -2.27
CA PRO A 95 15.04 8.33 -2.09
C PRO A 95 15.54 9.73 -2.41
N ASP A 96 16.73 10.06 -1.91
CA ASP A 96 17.39 11.31 -2.23
C ASP A 96 17.69 11.45 -3.72
N CYS A 97 17.84 12.70 -4.15
CA CYS A 97 18.17 13.01 -5.52
C CYS A 97 19.58 12.50 -5.83
N LEU A 98 19.67 11.58 -6.80
CA LEU A 98 20.93 10.98 -7.24
C LEU A 98 21.88 12.00 -7.89
N SER A 99 21.32 13.11 -8.40
CA SER A 99 22.08 14.22 -8.98
C SER A 99 22.62 15.17 -7.92
N LEU A 100 22.28 14.99 -6.64
CA LEU A 100 22.85 15.80 -5.56
C LEU A 100 24.37 15.62 -5.52
N PRO A 101 25.10 16.70 -5.17
CA PRO A 101 26.55 16.68 -5.01
C PRO A 101 27.02 15.43 -4.22
N GLU A 102 26.48 15.22 -3.02
CA GLU A 102 26.84 14.11 -2.12
C GLU A 102 26.65 12.70 -2.73
N ASN A 103 25.73 12.56 -3.68
CA ASN A 103 25.37 11.30 -4.31
C ASN A 103 26.03 11.10 -5.69
N CYS A 104 26.62 12.15 -6.27
CA CYS A 104 27.14 12.17 -7.63
C CYS A 104 28.68 12.23 -7.63
N LYS A 105 29.32 11.07 -7.51
CA LYS A 105 30.80 10.96 -7.50
C LYS A 105 31.43 10.84 -8.89
N THR A 106 30.60 10.65 -9.92
CA THR A 106 31.00 10.34 -11.29
C THR A 106 30.14 11.12 -12.27
N CYS A 107 30.75 11.65 -13.32
CA CYS A 107 30.01 12.25 -14.44
C CYS A 107 29.05 11.23 -15.08
N THR A 108 27.98 11.71 -15.73
CA THR A 108 27.00 10.89 -16.46
C THR A 108 27.60 10.05 -17.59
N CYS A 109 28.78 10.43 -18.08
CA CYS A 109 29.56 9.64 -19.04
C CYS A 109 30.41 8.52 -18.40
N GLY A 110 30.50 8.47 -17.06
CA GLY A 110 31.27 7.50 -16.28
C GLY A 110 32.80 7.67 -16.33
N LYS A 111 33.31 8.62 -17.12
CA LYS A 111 34.75 8.74 -17.42
C LYS A 111 35.53 9.62 -16.43
N THR A 112 34.83 10.48 -15.69
CA THR A 112 35.46 11.47 -14.80
C THR A 112 34.89 11.31 -13.40
N ILE A 113 35.77 11.01 -12.43
CA ILE A 113 35.46 11.13 -11.01
C ILE A 113 35.41 12.62 -10.69
N MET A 114 34.28 13.08 -10.17
CA MET A 114 34.11 14.50 -9.82
C MET A 114 34.42 14.71 -8.36
N ASP A 115 35.30 15.68 -8.08
CA ASP A 115 35.49 16.18 -6.73
C ASP A 115 34.30 17.10 -6.40
N ASN A 116 33.51 16.67 -5.43
CA ASN A 116 32.19 17.21 -5.13
C ASN A 116 32.20 18.65 -4.56
N GLN A 117 33.37 19.28 -4.48
CA GLN A 117 33.59 20.48 -3.68
C GLN A 117 33.04 21.77 -4.30
N GLN A 118 32.56 21.73 -5.55
CA GLN A 118 32.09 22.92 -6.27
C GLN A 118 30.61 22.91 -6.67
N ARG A 119 29.89 21.80 -6.46
CA ARG A 119 28.44 21.74 -6.67
C ARG A 119 27.73 21.91 -5.33
N SER A 120 26.83 22.88 -5.28
CA SER A 120 25.98 23.20 -4.13
C SER A 120 24.56 22.64 -4.28
N SER A 121 24.16 22.33 -5.52
CA SER A 121 22.82 21.88 -5.87
C SER A 121 22.84 20.83 -6.98
N CYS A 122 21.78 20.03 -7.03
CA CYS A 122 21.59 18.98 -8.02
C CYS A 122 21.39 19.49 -9.46
N ILE A 123 21.18 20.80 -9.64
CA ILE A 123 21.06 21.46 -10.95
C ILE A 123 22.36 22.14 -11.41
N ASP A 124 23.39 22.18 -10.55
CA ASP A 124 24.68 22.76 -10.94
C ASP A 124 25.28 21.92 -12.07
N PRO A 125 25.90 22.55 -13.08
CA PRO A 125 26.50 21.85 -14.20
C PRO A 125 27.56 20.83 -13.74
N VAL A 126 27.63 19.73 -14.49
CA VAL A 126 28.58 18.62 -14.35
C VAL A 126 29.68 18.80 -15.39
#